data_AF-A0A1E7RNQ1-F1
#
_entry.id   AF-A0A1E7RNQ1-F1
#
_cell.length_a   1.000
_cell.length_b   1.000
_cell.length_c   1.000
_cell.angle_alpha   90.00
_cell.angle_beta   90.00
_cell.angle_gamma   90.00
#
_symmetry.space_group_name_H-M   'P 1'
#
loop_
_entity.id
_entity.type
_entity.pdbx_description
1 polymer ?
#
loop_
_entity_poly.entity_id
_entity_poly.type
_entity_poly.pdbx_seq_one_letter_code
_entity_poly.pdbx_strand_id
1 'polypeptide(L)'
;MKQSDPVTRGATAELIDELSCGITLSPEPTRVATEVAHFLHANVGHSVHPLEHLVWTKVPYILGVQHPVATAFPEDERLVIQKAFFDHLWEVSLSTMVETIGDAWPPASPFVDIADRLNRDNAAHAPSMKSFAQVYRDEINGVLELAAPIAAEVLHDMAVKSLGLGIQPSADEREGITRQCLGLLRAAVRKPVGRRALRTLQVGALLHAALRWNRTQKLNANDIFDFHHAGAALGYCDVLLTDGPMHTLLTQRHLSIERDFPCRVMSSVEEAATWVRHRIA
;
A
#
# COMPACT_ATOMS: atom_id res chain seq x y z
N MET A 1 -1.91 -14.75 1.76
CA MET A 1 -3.06 -15.53 2.25
C MET A 1 -2.71 -16.10 3.61
N LYS A 2 -3.65 -16.16 4.56
CA LYS A 2 -3.39 -16.60 5.96
C LYS A 2 -3.84 -18.03 6.25
N GLN A 3 -4.57 -18.66 5.33
CA GLN A 3 -5.12 -20.00 5.51
C GLN A 3 -4.00 -21.02 5.65
N SER A 4 -4.02 -21.78 6.74
CA SER A 4 -3.07 -22.87 7.00
C SER A 4 -3.49 -24.17 6.32
N ASP A 5 -4.79 -24.39 6.13
CA ASP A 5 -5.32 -25.54 5.42
C ASP A 5 -5.07 -25.41 3.91
N PRO A 6 -4.30 -26.33 3.28
CA PRO A 6 -3.96 -26.25 1.87
C PRO A 6 -5.18 -26.28 0.94
N VAL A 7 -6.24 -27.01 1.32
CA VAL A 7 -7.43 -27.17 0.48
C VAL A 7 -8.18 -25.85 0.36
N THR A 8 -8.54 -25.22 1.48
CA THR A 8 -9.21 -23.92 1.48
C THR A 8 -8.32 -22.81 0.93
N ARG A 9 -7.01 -22.88 1.15
CA ARG A 9 -6.04 -21.95 0.55
C ARG A 9 -6.03 -22.06 -0.97
N GLY A 10 -5.98 -23.28 -1.53
CA GLY A 10 -6.04 -23.52 -2.97
C GLY A 10 -7.34 -23.00 -3.59
N ALA A 11 -8.49 -23.38 -3.01
CA ALA A 11 -9.80 -22.92 -3.49
C ALA A 11 -9.95 -21.39 -3.47
N THR A 12 -9.34 -20.71 -2.48
CA THR A 12 -9.35 -19.25 -2.44
C THR A 12 -8.45 -18.63 -3.50
N ALA A 13 -7.32 -19.25 -3.82
CA ALA A 13 -6.44 -18.79 -4.88
C ALA A 13 -7.13 -18.91 -6.26
N GLU A 14 -7.83 -20.01 -6.51
CA GLU A 14 -8.63 -20.22 -7.73
C GLU A 14 -9.74 -19.16 -7.87
N LEU A 15 -10.47 -18.86 -6.79
CA LEU A 15 -11.49 -17.81 -6.80
C LEU A 15 -10.88 -16.43 -7.09
N ILE A 16 -9.71 -16.13 -6.54
CA ILE A 16 -8.99 -14.89 -6.84
C ILE A 16 -8.56 -14.85 -8.31
N ASP A 17 -8.06 -15.95 -8.87
CA ASP A 17 -7.68 -16.02 -10.28
C ASP A 17 -8.88 -15.72 -11.21
N GLU A 18 -10.04 -16.32 -10.91
CA GLU A 18 -11.29 -16.10 -11.65
C GLU A 18 -11.72 -14.62 -11.62
N LEU A 19 -11.71 -14.00 -10.44
CA LEU A 19 -12.23 -12.65 -10.24
C LEU A 19 -11.24 -11.53 -10.61
N SER A 20 -9.93 -11.79 -10.57
CA SER A 20 -8.89 -10.78 -10.75
C SER A 20 -8.28 -10.76 -12.15
N CYS A 21 -8.50 -11.81 -12.95
CA CYS A 21 -7.84 -12.02 -14.24
C CYS A 21 -6.30 -11.92 -14.14
N GLY A 22 -5.74 -12.32 -13.00
CA GLY A 22 -4.29 -12.29 -12.73
C GLY A 22 -3.71 -10.89 -12.57
N ILE A 23 -4.53 -9.88 -12.26
CA ILE A 23 -4.13 -8.49 -11.98
C ILE A 23 -4.44 -8.14 -10.52
N THR A 24 -3.56 -7.41 -9.86
CA THR A 24 -3.75 -6.99 -8.47
C THR A 24 -3.09 -5.65 -8.21
N LEU A 25 -3.38 -5.05 -7.05
CA LEU A 25 -2.70 -3.83 -6.62
C LEU A 25 -1.28 -4.15 -6.16
N SER A 26 -0.33 -3.29 -6.54
CA SER A 26 1.06 -3.34 -6.09
C SER A 26 1.14 -3.35 -4.57
N PRO A 27 2.17 -3.98 -3.96
CA PRO A 27 2.36 -3.96 -2.52
C PRO A 27 2.44 -2.55 -1.94
N GLU A 28 2.11 -2.40 -0.65
CA GLU A 28 2.05 -1.09 0.02
C GLU A 28 3.32 -0.24 -0.16
N PRO A 29 4.55 -0.75 0.07
CA PRO A 29 5.74 0.08 -0.11
C PRO A 29 5.87 0.63 -1.53
N THR A 30 5.55 -0.18 -2.54
CA THR A 30 5.55 0.24 -3.94
C THR A 30 4.49 1.29 -4.21
N ARG A 31 3.26 1.14 -3.67
CA ARG A 31 2.20 2.16 -3.83
C ARG A 31 2.60 3.48 -3.20
N VAL A 32 3.15 3.46 -1.99
CA VAL A 32 3.63 4.68 -1.30
C VAL A 32 4.72 5.36 -2.14
N ALA A 33 5.70 4.60 -2.64
CA ALA A 33 6.75 5.15 -3.50
C ALA A 33 6.18 5.75 -4.80
N THR A 34 5.25 5.07 -5.46
CA THR A 34 4.56 5.57 -6.66
C THR A 34 3.74 6.83 -6.37
N GLU A 35 3.01 6.89 -5.26
CA GLU A 35 2.23 8.07 -4.83
C GLU A 35 3.13 9.28 -4.59
N VAL A 36 4.24 9.08 -3.86
CA VAL A 36 5.23 10.13 -3.59
C VAL A 36 5.89 10.60 -4.90
N ALA A 37 6.30 9.68 -5.76
CA ALA A 37 6.92 10.01 -7.03
C ALA A 37 5.97 10.77 -7.96
N HIS A 38 4.73 10.28 -8.09
CA HIS A 38 3.69 10.94 -8.86
C HIS A 38 3.40 12.35 -8.31
N PHE A 39 3.28 12.49 -6.99
CA PHE A 39 3.07 13.79 -6.36
C PHE A 39 4.19 14.79 -6.72
N LEU A 40 5.46 14.38 -6.61
CA LEU A 40 6.59 15.27 -6.91
C LEU A 40 6.67 15.62 -8.40
N HIS A 41 6.59 14.62 -9.29
CA HIS A 41 6.61 14.86 -10.73
C HIS A 41 5.48 15.78 -11.19
N ALA A 42 4.26 15.58 -10.70
CA ALA A 42 3.12 16.42 -11.03
C ALA A 42 3.31 17.88 -10.57
N ASN A 43 3.90 18.10 -9.39
CA ASN A 43 4.09 19.45 -8.82
C ASN A 43 5.30 20.19 -9.42
N VAL A 44 6.23 19.49 -10.07
CA VAL A 44 7.31 20.11 -10.87
C VAL A 44 6.83 20.44 -12.30
N GLY A 45 5.60 20.06 -12.66
CA GLY A 45 4.99 20.38 -13.95
C GLY A 45 5.26 19.35 -15.04
N HIS A 46 5.74 18.16 -14.69
CA HIS A 46 5.86 17.07 -15.65
C HIS A 46 4.48 16.53 -16.02
N SER A 47 4.32 16.10 -17.28
CA SER A 47 3.18 15.30 -17.69
C SER A 47 3.29 13.92 -17.03
N VAL A 48 2.35 13.60 -16.15
CA VAL A 48 2.28 12.31 -15.46
C VAL A 48 1.09 11.49 -15.94
N HIS A 49 1.26 10.17 -16.00
CA HIS A 49 0.14 9.27 -16.19
C HIS A 49 -0.80 9.30 -14.98
N PRO A 50 -2.11 9.03 -15.15
CA PRO A 50 -3.04 8.95 -14.03
C PRO A 50 -2.55 7.95 -12.98
N LEU A 51 -2.49 8.36 -11.72
CA LEU A 51 -1.96 7.57 -10.62
C LEU A 51 -2.70 6.22 -10.48
N GLU A 52 -4.01 6.20 -10.72
CA GLU A 52 -4.85 5.01 -10.71
C GLU A 52 -4.40 3.93 -11.70
N HIS A 53 -3.63 4.26 -12.74
CA HIS A 53 -3.10 3.28 -13.69
C HIS A 53 -1.73 2.74 -13.29
N LEU A 54 -1.03 3.38 -12.35
CA LEU A 54 0.37 3.09 -12.00
C LEU A 54 0.53 2.12 -10.83
N VAL A 55 -0.58 1.67 -10.24
CA VAL A 55 -0.58 0.83 -9.03
C VAL A 55 -1.04 -0.59 -9.29
N TRP A 56 -1.30 -0.96 -10.54
CA TRP A 56 -1.68 -2.32 -10.92
C TRP A 56 -0.45 -3.10 -11.36
N THR A 57 -0.41 -4.37 -10.97
CA THR A 57 0.65 -5.30 -11.32
C THR A 57 0.07 -6.68 -11.59
N LYS A 58 0.84 -7.54 -12.27
CA LYS A 58 0.54 -8.96 -12.36
C LYS A 58 0.81 -9.63 -11.02
N VAL A 59 -0.03 -10.60 -10.68
CA VAL A 59 0.04 -11.34 -9.41
C VAL A 59 1.44 -11.88 -9.10
N PRO A 60 2.21 -12.44 -10.06
CA PRO A 60 3.55 -12.95 -9.76
C PRO A 60 4.56 -11.91 -9.28
N TYR A 61 4.31 -10.62 -9.52
CA TYR A 61 5.20 -9.54 -9.09
C TYR A 61 4.82 -8.93 -7.73
N ILE A 62 3.82 -9.45 -7.01
CA ILE A 62 3.50 -8.98 -5.65
C ILE A 62 4.63 -9.24 -4.65
N LEU A 63 5.50 -10.21 -4.93
CA LEU A 63 6.70 -10.51 -4.13
C LEU A 63 7.94 -9.75 -4.66
N GLY A 64 7.73 -8.77 -5.53
CA GLY A 64 8.77 -8.04 -6.24
C GLY A 64 9.03 -8.59 -7.64
N VAL A 65 9.70 -7.79 -8.46
CA VAL A 65 10.12 -8.20 -9.81
C VAL A 65 11.39 -9.02 -9.68
N GLN A 66 11.29 -10.32 -9.93
CA GLN A 66 12.40 -11.25 -9.94
C GLN A 66 12.68 -11.66 -11.39
N HIS A 67 13.96 -11.74 -11.77
CA HIS A 67 14.37 -12.29 -13.07
C HIS A 67 15.78 -12.87 -13.00
N PRO A 68 16.15 -13.80 -13.89
CA PRO A 68 17.50 -14.34 -13.96
C PRO A 68 18.53 -13.22 -14.23
N VAL A 69 19.61 -13.20 -13.44
CA VAL A 69 20.73 -12.24 -13.57
C VAL A 69 22.07 -12.93 -13.85
N ALA A 70 22.03 -14.19 -14.33
CA ALA A 70 23.23 -14.99 -14.55
C ALA A 70 24.23 -14.30 -15.51
N THR A 71 25.49 -14.22 -15.09
CA THR A 71 26.60 -13.67 -15.89
C THR A 71 27.27 -14.72 -16.79
N ALA A 72 26.79 -15.96 -16.76
CA ALA A 72 27.32 -17.07 -17.55
C ALA A 72 26.97 -16.98 -19.04
N PHE A 73 26.00 -16.14 -19.41
CA PHE A 73 25.54 -15.95 -20.78
C PHE A 73 25.99 -14.59 -21.33
N PRO A 74 26.27 -14.49 -22.64
CA PRO A 74 26.37 -13.22 -23.36
C PRO A 74 25.15 -12.32 -23.11
N GLU A 75 25.32 -11.00 -23.25
CA GLU A 75 24.29 -10.02 -22.90
C GLU A 75 22.99 -10.20 -23.70
N ASP A 76 23.10 -10.45 -25.00
CA ASP A 76 21.98 -10.70 -25.90
C ASP A 76 21.21 -11.98 -25.53
N GLU A 77 21.93 -13.08 -25.27
CA GLU A 77 21.32 -14.32 -24.77
C GLU A 77 20.64 -14.11 -23.42
N ARG A 78 21.28 -13.38 -22.50
CA ARG A 78 20.72 -13.06 -21.19
C ARG A 78 19.42 -12.25 -21.31
N LEU A 79 19.37 -11.27 -22.22
CA LEU A 79 18.15 -10.50 -22.47
C LEU A 79 17.01 -11.37 -23.01
N VAL A 80 17.32 -12.32 -23.90
CA VAL A 80 16.34 -13.30 -24.40
C VAL A 80 15.81 -14.17 -23.26
N ILE A 81 16.69 -14.69 -22.40
CA ILE A 81 16.31 -15.50 -21.23
C ILE A 81 15.43 -14.68 -20.28
N GLN A 82 15.82 -13.43 -19.97
CA GLN A 82 15.05 -12.55 -19.10
C GLN A 82 13.66 -12.28 -19.70
N LYS A 83 13.57 -11.92 -20.98
CA LYS A 83 12.30 -11.72 -21.66
C LYS A 83 11.42 -12.97 -21.59
N ALA A 84 11.96 -14.14 -21.93
CA ALA A 84 11.21 -15.40 -21.87
C ALA A 84 10.72 -15.72 -20.45
N PHE A 85 11.50 -15.39 -19.43
CA PHE A 85 11.10 -15.53 -18.03
C PHE A 85 9.97 -14.55 -17.65
N PHE A 86 10.05 -13.30 -18.11
CA PHE A 86 8.97 -12.31 -17.95
C PHE A 86 7.69 -12.77 -18.64
N ASP A 87 7.76 -13.23 -19.90
CA ASP A 87 6.61 -13.74 -20.65
C ASP A 87 5.98 -14.94 -19.92
N HIS A 88 6.79 -15.84 -19.37
CA HIS A 88 6.29 -16.97 -18.59
C HIS A 88 5.59 -16.52 -17.30
N LEU A 89 6.24 -15.68 -16.48
CA LEU A 89 5.64 -15.17 -15.25
C LEU A 89 4.38 -14.34 -15.52
N TRP A 90 4.24 -13.73 -16.70
CA TRP A 90 3.04 -12.99 -17.05
C TRP A 90 1.78 -13.88 -17.08
N GLU A 91 1.94 -15.15 -17.42
CA GLU A 91 0.85 -16.12 -17.54
C GLU A 91 0.62 -16.96 -16.27
N VAL A 92 1.50 -16.85 -15.27
CA VAL A 92 1.38 -17.63 -14.02
C VAL A 92 0.22 -17.11 -13.16
N SER A 93 -0.66 -18.02 -12.74
CA SER A 93 -1.79 -17.76 -11.86
C SER A 93 -1.40 -17.77 -10.38
N LEU A 94 -2.23 -17.21 -9.51
CA LEU A 94 -2.04 -17.27 -8.05
C LEU A 94 -2.11 -18.72 -7.56
N SER A 95 -3.06 -19.51 -8.05
CA SER A 95 -3.21 -20.93 -7.72
C SER A 95 -1.92 -21.71 -7.99
N THR A 96 -1.30 -21.54 -9.17
CA THR A 96 -0.01 -22.15 -9.49
C THR A 96 1.09 -21.69 -8.55
N MET A 97 1.14 -20.40 -8.18
CA MET A 97 2.12 -19.90 -7.20
C MET A 97 1.93 -20.54 -5.82
N VAL A 98 0.69 -20.62 -5.34
CA VAL A 98 0.35 -21.20 -4.03
C VAL A 98 0.71 -22.68 -3.99
N GLU A 99 0.45 -23.42 -5.07
CA GLU A 99 0.84 -24.83 -5.21
C GLU A 99 2.37 -24.98 -5.23
N THR A 100 3.05 -24.16 -6.04
CA THR A 100 4.51 -24.21 -6.22
C THR A 100 5.26 -23.88 -4.93
N ILE A 101 4.79 -22.87 -4.18
CA ILE A 101 5.39 -22.49 -2.90
C ILE A 101 5.06 -23.52 -1.81
N GLY A 102 3.84 -24.07 -1.82
CA GLY A 102 3.42 -25.13 -0.90
C GLY A 102 3.65 -24.77 0.57
N ASP A 103 4.39 -25.63 1.28
CA ASP A 103 4.72 -25.47 2.71
C ASP A 103 5.94 -24.57 2.95
N ALA A 104 6.64 -24.14 1.89
CA ALA A 104 7.71 -23.14 2.01
C ALA A 104 7.14 -21.73 2.29
N TRP A 105 5.81 -21.56 2.25
CA TRP A 105 5.17 -20.31 2.64
C TRP A 105 5.43 -20.06 4.14
N PRO A 106 6.06 -18.93 4.52
CA PRO A 106 6.46 -18.72 5.90
C PRO A 106 5.24 -18.73 6.84
N PRO A 107 5.28 -19.55 7.91
CA PRO A 107 4.11 -19.79 8.76
C PRO A 107 3.80 -18.64 9.73
N ALA A 108 4.75 -17.73 9.99
CA ALA A 108 4.60 -16.68 11.00
C ALA A 108 4.64 -15.28 10.36
N SER A 109 3.56 -14.51 10.58
CA SER A 109 3.57 -13.09 10.30
C SER A 109 4.31 -12.35 11.44
N PRO A 110 5.26 -11.45 11.14
CA PRO A 110 5.89 -10.61 12.17
C PRO A 110 4.90 -9.66 12.84
N PHE A 111 3.65 -9.62 12.39
CA PHE A 111 2.64 -8.69 12.87
C PHE A 111 2.14 -8.98 14.28
N VAL A 112 2.36 -10.19 14.83
CA VAL A 112 2.06 -10.46 16.25
C VAL A 112 2.94 -9.58 17.14
N ASP A 113 4.25 -9.62 16.92
CA ASP A 113 5.22 -8.82 17.69
C ASP A 113 5.00 -7.32 17.48
N ILE A 114 4.67 -6.92 16.25
CA ILE A 114 4.35 -5.51 15.94
C ILE A 114 3.07 -5.08 16.67
N ALA A 115 2.01 -5.88 16.64
CA ALA A 115 0.76 -5.55 17.31
C ALA A 115 0.95 -5.44 18.83
N ASP A 116 1.71 -6.35 19.43
CA ASP A 116 2.03 -6.32 20.85
C ASP A 116 2.84 -5.07 21.23
N ARG A 117 3.83 -4.70 20.41
CA ARG A 117 4.60 -3.46 20.60
C ARG A 117 3.68 -2.24 20.51
N LEU A 118 2.88 -2.14 19.45
CA LEU A 118 1.96 -1.03 19.26
C LEU A 118 0.94 -0.91 20.40
N ASN A 119 0.42 -2.03 20.91
CA ASN A 119 -0.47 -2.03 22.06
C ASN A 119 0.20 -1.51 23.35
N ARG A 120 1.47 -1.88 23.59
CA ARG A 120 2.23 -1.36 24.74
C ARG A 120 2.45 0.14 24.62
N ASP A 121 2.87 0.60 23.45
CA ASP A 121 3.12 2.02 23.19
C ASP A 121 1.81 2.83 23.30
N ASN A 122 0.71 2.29 22.79
CA ASN A 122 -0.62 2.90 22.92
C ASN A 122 -1.04 3.05 24.38
N ALA A 123 -0.83 2.03 25.21
CA ALA A 123 -1.13 2.10 26.64
C ALA A 123 -0.27 3.14 27.36
N ALA A 124 1.03 3.20 27.03
CA ALA A 124 1.96 4.17 27.61
C ALA A 124 1.60 5.63 27.24
N HIS A 125 1.11 5.86 26.03
CA HIS A 125 0.75 7.19 25.54
C HIS A 125 -0.75 7.53 25.70
N ALA A 126 -1.59 6.61 26.19
CA ALA A 126 -3.03 6.85 26.38
C ALA A 126 -3.38 8.10 27.20
N PRO A 127 -2.66 8.44 28.28
CA PRO A 127 -2.93 9.65 29.05
C PRO A 127 -2.70 10.96 28.28
N SER A 128 -1.86 10.97 27.24
CA SER A 128 -1.54 12.18 26.47
C SER A 128 -2.50 12.43 25.28
N MET A 129 -3.36 11.46 24.95
CA MET A 129 -4.32 11.56 23.86
C MET A 129 -5.53 12.41 24.26
N LYS A 130 -5.62 13.66 23.78
CA LYS A 130 -6.70 14.61 24.16
C LYS A 130 -7.86 14.67 23.17
N SER A 131 -7.62 14.33 21.90
CA SER A 131 -8.66 14.33 20.85
C SER A 131 -8.26 13.43 19.69
N PHE A 132 -9.25 12.91 18.95
CA PHE A 132 -8.99 12.18 17.70
C PHE A 132 -8.14 12.99 16.72
N ALA A 133 -8.44 14.29 16.55
CA ALA A 133 -7.68 15.15 15.65
C ALA A 133 -6.20 15.29 16.03
N GLN A 134 -5.88 15.23 17.33
CA GLN A 134 -4.48 15.17 17.78
C GLN A 134 -3.85 13.82 17.41
N VAL A 135 -4.52 12.71 17.72
CA VAL A 135 -4.01 11.36 17.42
C VAL A 135 -3.79 11.18 15.92
N TYR A 136 -4.74 11.60 15.09
CA TYR A 136 -4.57 11.59 13.63
C TYR A 136 -3.39 12.44 13.17
N ARG A 137 -3.16 13.62 13.77
CA ARG A 137 -1.98 14.43 13.45
C ARG A 137 -0.68 13.73 13.83
N ASP A 138 -0.66 13.02 14.96
CA ASP A 138 0.53 12.29 15.40
C ASP A 138 0.80 11.12 14.43
N GLU A 139 -0.24 10.36 14.06
CA GLU A 139 -0.15 9.27 13.07
C GLU A 139 0.31 9.74 11.68
N ILE A 140 -0.36 10.76 11.12
CA ILE A 140 0.00 11.24 9.78
C ILE A 140 1.42 11.81 9.77
N ASN A 141 1.87 12.48 10.83
CA ASN A 141 3.25 12.96 10.90
C ASN A 141 4.26 11.82 10.98
N GLY A 142 3.97 10.74 11.73
CA GLY A 142 4.83 9.57 11.83
C GLY A 142 5.00 8.87 10.48
N VAL A 143 3.90 8.61 9.76
CA VAL A 143 4.02 7.96 8.44
C VAL A 143 4.67 8.87 7.39
N LEU A 144 4.53 10.19 7.50
CA LEU A 144 5.23 11.13 6.63
C LEU A 144 6.74 11.19 6.90
N GLU A 145 7.19 10.97 8.13
CA GLU A 145 8.61 10.83 8.47
C GLU A 145 9.23 9.61 7.77
N LEU A 146 8.47 8.52 7.65
CA LEU A 146 8.89 7.33 6.88
C LEU A 146 8.89 7.57 5.37
N ALA A 147 7.99 8.42 4.85
CA ALA A 147 7.90 8.73 3.43
C ALA A 147 8.89 9.81 2.97
N ALA A 148 9.41 10.64 3.87
CA ALA A 148 10.30 11.74 3.53
C ALA A 148 11.64 11.29 2.88
N PRO A 149 12.30 10.22 3.32
CA PRO A 149 13.47 9.67 2.62
C PRO A 149 13.15 9.22 1.19
N ILE A 150 12.00 8.59 0.97
CA ILE A 150 11.54 8.17 -0.38
C ILE A 150 11.39 9.42 -1.27
N ALA A 151 10.79 10.49 -0.75
CA ALA A 151 10.66 11.74 -1.49
C ALA A 151 12.03 12.37 -1.82
N ALA A 152 13.00 12.29 -0.88
CA ALA A 152 14.36 12.78 -1.12
C ALA A 152 15.07 11.99 -2.22
N GLU A 153 14.92 10.66 -2.26
CA GLU A 153 15.45 9.80 -3.32
C GLU A 153 14.83 10.12 -4.68
N VAL A 154 13.51 10.28 -4.75
CA VAL A 154 12.83 10.69 -6.01
C VAL A 154 13.35 12.04 -6.49
N LEU A 155 13.47 13.05 -5.62
CA LEU A 155 14.00 14.36 -6.00
C LEU A 155 15.45 14.27 -6.47
N HIS A 156 16.25 13.41 -5.84
CA HIS A 156 17.62 13.15 -6.27
C HIS A 156 17.64 12.57 -7.70
N ASP A 157 16.82 11.56 -7.97
CA ASP A 157 16.71 10.95 -9.30
C ASP A 157 16.25 11.95 -10.36
N MET A 158 15.29 12.81 -10.02
CA MET A 158 14.84 13.90 -10.88
C MET A 158 15.97 14.89 -11.19
N ALA A 159 16.77 15.26 -10.18
CA ALA A 159 17.91 16.15 -10.34
C ALA A 159 19.01 15.52 -11.21
N VAL A 160 19.36 14.25 -10.96
CA VAL A 160 20.33 13.49 -11.76
C VAL A 160 19.91 13.41 -13.23
N LYS A 161 18.62 13.12 -13.50
CA LYS A 161 18.08 13.11 -14.88
C LYS A 161 18.15 14.47 -15.57
N SER A 162 18.01 15.56 -14.82
CA SER A 162 17.95 16.92 -15.38
C SER A 162 19.31 17.59 -15.52
N LEU A 163 20.25 17.28 -14.62
CA LEU A 163 21.53 17.99 -14.48
C LEU A 163 22.77 17.08 -14.69
N GLY A 164 22.60 15.75 -14.76
CA GLY A 164 23.67 14.78 -15.02
C GLY A 164 24.12 13.96 -13.80
N LEU A 165 24.86 12.88 -14.06
CA LEU A 165 25.28 11.82 -13.11
C LEU A 165 26.27 12.26 -12.01
N GLY A 166 26.68 13.53 -11.97
CA GLY A 166 27.70 14.04 -11.04
C GLY A 166 27.16 14.58 -9.71
N ILE A 167 25.84 14.70 -9.55
CA ILE A 167 25.25 15.21 -8.32
C ILE A 167 25.21 14.07 -7.31
N GLN A 168 26.01 14.17 -6.25
CA GLN A 168 25.92 13.30 -5.09
C GLN A 168 25.94 14.15 -3.83
N PRO A 169 24.79 14.31 -3.14
CA PRO A 169 24.76 15.07 -1.91
C PRO A 169 25.52 14.35 -0.81
N SER A 170 26.26 15.12 -0.01
CA SER A 170 26.86 14.69 1.25
C SER A 170 25.80 14.21 2.25
N ALA A 171 26.22 13.53 3.32
CA ALA A 171 25.29 13.03 4.35
C ALA A 171 24.45 14.16 4.97
N ASP A 172 25.07 15.28 5.31
CA ASP A 172 24.38 16.44 5.90
C ASP A 172 23.38 17.08 4.93
N GLU A 173 23.73 17.14 3.64
CA GLU A 173 22.83 17.62 2.59
C GLU A 173 21.64 16.68 2.40
N ARG A 174 21.86 15.36 2.42
CA ARG A 174 20.78 14.35 2.34
C ARG A 174 19.80 14.49 3.50
N GLU A 175 20.30 14.70 4.72
CA GLU A 175 19.45 14.96 5.88
C GLU A 175 18.68 16.28 5.73
N GLY A 176 19.35 17.33 5.24
CA GLY A 176 18.72 18.61 4.90
C GLY A 176 17.57 18.46 3.92
N ILE A 177 17.78 17.74 2.82
CA ILE A 177 16.76 17.46 1.79
C ILE A 177 15.61 16.66 2.39
N THR A 178 15.90 15.62 3.18
CA THR A 178 14.86 14.80 3.83
C THR A 178 13.97 15.64 4.74
N ARG A 179 14.55 16.55 5.53
CA ARG A 179 13.77 17.48 6.38
C ARG A 179 12.90 18.44 5.55
N GLN A 180 13.39 18.92 4.41
CA GLN A 180 12.61 19.75 3.49
C GLN A 180 11.46 18.95 2.87
N CYS A 181 11.70 17.72 2.42
CA CYS A 181 10.68 16.80 1.92
C CYS A 181 9.59 16.55 2.97
N LEU A 182 9.96 16.31 4.22
CA LEU A 182 9.00 16.15 5.31
C LEU A 182 8.13 17.40 5.48
N GLY A 183 8.72 18.60 5.44
CA GLY A 183 7.98 19.87 5.48
C GLY A 183 6.99 20.01 4.32
N LEU A 184 7.41 19.65 3.10
CA LEU A 184 6.58 19.65 1.90
C LEU A 184 5.39 18.69 2.02
N LEU A 185 5.64 17.44 2.42
CA LEU A 185 4.58 16.44 2.57
C LEU A 185 3.58 16.83 3.67
N ARG A 186 4.07 17.37 4.80
CA ARG A 186 3.21 17.92 5.87
C ARG A 186 2.33 19.06 5.36
N ALA A 187 2.84 19.93 4.50
CA ALA A 187 2.05 20.99 3.89
C ALA A 187 1.02 20.43 2.89
N ALA A 188 1.37 19.38 2.15
CA ALA A 188 0.50 18.74 1.16
C ALA A 188 -0.75 18.13 1.80
N VAL A 189 -0.60 17.31 2.85
CA VAL A 189 -1.72 16.59 3.50
C VAL A 189 -2.72 17.50 4.22
N ARG A 190 -2.38 18.78 4.45
CA ARG A 190 -3.33 19.78 4.95
C ARG A 190 -4.43 20.09 3.93
N LYS A 191 -4.15 19.89 2.64
CA LYS A 191 -5.11 20.12 1.55
C LYS A 191 -5.76 18.80 1.10
N PRO A 192 -7.05 18.78 0.72
CA PRO A 192 -7.72 17.57 0.21
C PRO A 192 -6.99 16.92 -0.98
N VAL A 193 -6.47 17.75 -1.90
CA VAL A 193 -5.72 17.27 -3.07
C VAL A 193 -4.46 16.50 -2.66
N GLY A 194 -3.72 16.97 -1.66
CA GLY A 194 -2.53 16.28 -1.17
C GLY A 194 -2.85 14.98 -0.44
N ARG A 195 -3.94 14.94 0.33
CA ARG A 195 -4.44 13.69 0.96
C ARG A 195 -4.81 12.63 -0.07
N ARG A 196 -5.41 13.03 -1.19
CA ARG A 196 -5.74 12.12 -2.30
C ARG A 196 -4.51 11.68 -3.10
N ALA A 197 -3.50 12.53 -3.21
CA ALA A 197 -2.24 12.18 -3.86
C ALA A 197 -1.45 11.15 -3.03
N LEU A 198 -1.48 11.26 -1.70
CA LEU A 198 -0.81 10.38 -0.74
C LEU A 198 -1.80 9.45 -0.04
N ARG A 199 -2.66 8.81 -0.85
CA ARG A 199 -3.86 8.10 -0.37
C ARG A 199 -3.55 6.92 0.54
N THR A 200 -2.50 6.14 0.25
CA THR A 200 -2.12 5.00 1.08
C THR A 200 -1.73 5.46 2.49
N LEU A 201 -0.88 6.49 2.60
CA LEU A 201 -0.46 7.06 3.88
C LEU A 201 -1.62 7.70 4.63
N GLN A 202 -2.52 8.39 3.92
CA GLN A 202 -3.68 9.03 4.51
C GLN A 202 -4.64 8.02 5.13
N VAL A 203 -4.98 6.95 4.40
CA VAL A 203 -5.89 5.91 4.91
C VAL A 203 -5.26 5.18 6.08
N GLY A 204 -4.00 4.75 5.96
CA GLY A 204 -3.28 4.09 7.05
C GLY A 204 -3.29 4.92 8.34
N ALA A 205 -2.94 6.21 8.25
CA ALA A 205 -2.95 7.11 9.40
C ALA A 205 -4.34 7.26 10.04
N LEU A 206 -5.42 7.28 9.25
CA LEU A 206 -6.78 7.34 9.78
C LEU A 206 -7.16 6.07 10.54
N LEU A 207 -6.86 4.89 10.00
CA LEU A 207 -7.21 3.60 10.62
C LEU A 207 -6.44 3.37 11.92
N HIS A 208 -5.14 3.64 11.90
CA HIS A 208 -4.32 3.57 13.11
C HIS A 208 -4.78 4.61 14.15
N ALA A 209 -5.11 5.84 13.74
CA ALA A 209 -5.62 6.85 14.66
C ALA A 209 -6.96 6.45 15.28
N ALA A 210 -7.85 5.85 14.50
CA ALA A 210 -9.17 5.40 14.96
C ALA A 210 -9.04 4.32 16.04
N LEU A 211 -8.19 3.33 15.79
CA LEU A 211 -7.94 2.26 16.75
C LEU A 211 -7.27 2.78 18.02
N ARG A 212 -6.25 3.63 17.88
CA ARG A 212 -5.57 4.24 19.05
C ARG A 212 -6.50 5.09 19.89
N TRP A 213 -7.37 5.85 19.24
CA TRP A 213 -8.37 6.68 19.92
C TRP A 213 -9.40 5.82 20.65
N ASN A 214 -9.75 4.65 20.10
CA ASN A 214 -10.60 3.66 20.75
C ASN A 214 -9.85 2.85 21.82
N ARG A 215 -9.67 3.45 23.00
CA ARG A 215 -8.86 2.90 24.11
C ARG A 215 -9.25 1.51 24.62
N THR A 216 -10.43 1.00 24.28
CA THR A 216 -10.88 -0.34 24.67
C THR A 216 -10.47 -1.42 23.67
N GLN A 217 -10.12 -1.04 22.44
CA GLN A 217 -9.75 -1.95 21.37
C GLN A 217 -8.24 -2.15 21.37
N LYS A 218 -7.81 -3.41 21.27
CA LYS A 218 -6.41 -3.77 21.05
C LYS A 218 -6.19 -4.11 19.59
N LEU A 219 -5.03 -3.73 19.08
CA LEU A 219 -4.56 -4.15 17.77
C LEU A 219 -4.16 -5.62 17.83
N ASN A 220 -4.54 -6.40 16.83
CA ASN A 220 -4.02 -7.74 16.60
C ASN A 220 -3.34 -7.82 15.22
N ALA A 221 -2.66 -8.93 14.95
CA ALA A 221 -1.96 -9.12 13.69
C ALA A 221 -2.90 -9.06 12.46
N ASN A 222 -4.17 -9.45 12.61
CA ASN A 222 -5.14 -9.39 11.52
C ASN A 222 -5.52 -7.96 11.17
N ASP A 223 -5.73 -7.11 12.18
CA ASP A 223 -6.08 -5.70 11.96
C ASP A 223 -5.04 -5.00 11.05
N ILE A 224 -3.75 -5.30 11.22
CA ILE A 224 -2.68 -4.73 10.38
C ILE A 224 -2.84 -5.13 8.91
N PHE A 225 -3.09 -6.42 8.64
CA PHE A 225 -3.37 -6.87 7.27
C PHE A 225 -4.63 -6.22 6.71
N ASP A 226 -5.68 -6.12 7.52
CA ASP A 226 -6.97 -5.60 7.06
C ASP A 226 -6.86 -4.09 6.79
N PHE A 227 -6.04 -3.36 7.56
CA PHE A 227 -5.69 -1.96 7.28
C PHE A 227 -4.91 -1.80 5.98
N HIS A 228 -3.95 -2.67 5.68
CA HIS A 228 -3.22 -2.63 4.41
C HIS A 228 -4.14 -2.88 3.21
N HIS A 229 -5.08 -3.84 3.32
CA HIS A 229 -6.08 -4.09 2.28
C HIS A 229 -7.07 -2.93 2.14
N ALA A 230 -7.55 -2.36 3.25
CA ALA A 230 -8.43 -1.19 3.23
C ALA A 230 -7.72 0.03 2.62
N GLY A 231 -6.44 0.25 2.94
CA GLY A 231 -5.60 1.29 2.35
C GLY A 231 -5.47 1.16 0.83
N ALA A 232 -5.30 -0.07 0.34
CA ALA A 232 -5.26 -0.35 -1.09
C ALA A 232 -6.62 -0.08 -1.75
N ALA A 233 -7.70 -0.67 -1.21
CA ALA A 233 -9.01 -0.63 -1.84
C ALA A 233 -9.64 0.77 -1.80
N LEU A 234 -9.61 1.46 -0.65
CA LEU A 234 -10.16 2.82 -0.53
C LEU A 234 -9.43 3.80 -1.45
N GLY A 235 -8.15 3.57 -1.69
CA GLY A 235 -7.36 4.40 -2.59
C GLY A 235 -7.69 4.20 -4.07
N TYR A 236 -8.01 2.98 -4.51
CA TYR A 236 -7.92 2.63 -5.93
C TYR A 236 -9.10 1.82 -6.49
N CYS A 237 -9.99 1.32 -5.64
CA CYS A 237 -11.14 0.51 -6.05
C CYS A 237 -12.43 1.31 -5.93
N ASP A 238 -13.42 0.93 -6.74
CA ASP A 238 -14.78 1.47 -6.61
C ASP A 238 -15.51 0.94 -5.38
N VAL A 239 -15.18 -0.30 -4.96
CA VAL A 239 -15.82 -1.00 -3.85
C VAL A 239 -14.79 -1.73 -3.00
N LEU A 240 -14.98 -1.69 -1.69
CA LEU A 240 -14.32 -2.52 -0.70
C LEU A 240 -15.35 -3.42 -0.03
N LEU A 241 -15.22 -4.73 -0.24
CA LEU A 241 -15.98 -5.75 0.48
C LEU A 241 -15.22 -6.14 1.74
N THR A 242 -15.85 -6.03 2.90
CA THR A 242 -15.18 -6.28 4.18
C THR A 242 -16.14 -6.85 5.21
N ASP A 243 -15.65 -7.21 6.40
CA ASP A 243 -16.50 -7.73 7.46
C ASP A 243 -17.25 -6.60 8.20
N GLY A 244 -18.19 -6.99 9.08
CA GLY A 244 -18.98 -6.03 9.86
C GLY A 244 -18.15 -5.08 10.74
N PRO A 245 -17.17 -5.58 11.51
CA PRO A 245 -16.28 -4.74 12.30
C PRO A 245 -15.52 -3.69 11.48
N MET A 246 -14.88 -4.09 10.38
CA MET A 246 -14.14 -3.16 9.52
C MET A 246 -15.07 -2.17 8.83
N HIS A 247 -16.22 -2.62 8.33
CA HIS A 247 -17.23 -1.71 7.78
C HIS A 247 -17.68 -0.67 8.81
N THR A 248 -17.94 -1.10 10.05
CA THR A 248 -18.33 -0.19 11.14
C THR A 248 -17.23 0.84 11.42
N LEU A 249 -15.95 0.43 11.41
CA LEU A 249 -14.81 1.33 11.57
C LEU A 249 -14.74 2.36 10.43
N LEU A 250 -14.77 1.89 9.18
CA LEU A 250 -14.58 2.73 7.99
C LEU A 250 -15.69 3.76 7.78
N THR A 251 -16.91 3.45 8.21
CA THR A 251 -18.09 4.32 8.09
C THR A 251 -18.22 5.34 9.24
N GLN A 252 -17.27 5.38 10.18
CA GLN A 252 -17.30 6.34 11.29
C GLN A 252 -17.20 7.78 10.77
N ARG A 253 -18.20 8.61 11.08
CA ARG A 253 -18.32 10.00 10.62
C ARG A 253 -17.05 10.84 10.86
N HIS A 254 -16.39 10.64 11.99
CA HIS A 254 -15.20 11.42 12.36
C HIS A 254 -13.96 11.09 11.53
N LEU A 255 -13.91 9.94 10.85
CA LEU A 255 -12.86 9.61 9.89
C LEU A 255 -13.07 10.33 8.55
N SER A 256 -14.34 10.53 8.16
CA SER A 256 -14.73 11.21 6.92
C SER A 256 -14.03 10.65 5.67
N ILE A 257 -13.80 9.33 5.63
CA ILE A 257 -13.09 8.63 4.54
C ILE A 257 -13.79 8.88 3.21
N GLU A 258 -15.11 8.77 3.17
CA GLU A 258 -15.95 8.98 1.97
C GLU A 258 -15.81 10.37 1.35
N ARG A 259 -15.36 11.38 2.12
CA ARG A 259 -15.14 12.73 1.60
C ARG A 259 -13.91 12.81 0.70
N ASP A 260 -12.86 12.09 1.07
CA ASP A 260 -11.59 12.12 0.36
C ASP A 260 -11.47 10.96 -0.64
N PHE A 261 -12.22 9.86 -0.45
CA PHE A 261 -12.18 8.65 -1.28
C PHE A 261 -13.58 8.17 -1.69
N PRO A 262 -13.89 8.04 -3.00
CA PRO A 262 -15.22 7.64 -3.47
C PRO A 262 -15.50 6.12 -3.40
N CYS A 263 -14.60 5.34 -2.80
CA CYS A 263 -14.74 3.90 -2.67
C CYS A 263 -15.91 3.55 -1.74
N ARG A 264 -16.86 2.75 -2.22
CA ARG A 264 -18.00 2.29 -1.42
C ARG A 264 -17.60 1.09 -0.57
N VAL A 265 -17.82 1.18 0.73
CA VAL A 265 -17.59 0.07 1.66
C VAL A 265 -18.89 -0.73 1.82
N MET A 266 -18.81 -2.06 1.69
CA MET A 266 -19.94 -2.97 1.85
C MET A 266 -19.55 -4.14 2.75
N SER A 267 -20.50 -4.67 3.51
CA SER A 267 -20.27 -5.81 4.40
C SER A 267 -21.19 -7.01 4.20
N SER A 268 -22.03 -6.97 3.17
CA SER A 268 -22.92 -8.10 2.84
C SER A 268 -22.69 -8.57 1.41
N VAL A 269 -22.78 -9.89 1.23
CA VAL A 269 -22.64 -10.54 -0.07
C VAL A 269 -23.82 -10.17 -0.97
N GLU A 270 -25.02 -10.02 -0.39
CA GLU A 270 -26.23 -9.63 -1.09
C GLU A 270 -26.12 -8.21 -1.67
N GLU A 271 -25.61 -7.25 -0.89
CA GLU A 271 -25.34 -5.89 -1.37
C GLU A 271 -24.30 -5.90 -2.49
N ALA A 272 -23.20 -6.64 -2.31
CA ALA A 272 -22.16 -6.78 -3.32
C ALA A 272 -22.70 -7.36 -4.63
N ALA A 273 -23.45 -8.46 -4.56
CA ALA A 273 -24.05 -9.10 -5.72
C ALA A 273 -25.04 -8.18 -6.45
N THR A 274 -25.85 -7.43 -5.68
CA THR A 274 -26.79 -6.45 -6.24
C THR A 274 -26.04 -5.32 -6.96
N TRP A 275 -24.98 -4.80 -6.35
CA TRP A 275 -24.17 -3.73 -6.93
C TRP A 275 -23.48 -4.18 -8.24
N VAL A 276 -22.91 -5.38 -8.27
CA VAL A 276 -22.28 -5.93 -9.49
C VAL A 276 -23.30 -6.10 -10.62
N ARG A 277 -24.49 -6.65 -10.33
CA ARG A 277 -25.56 -6.83 -11.33
C ARG A 277 -25.98 -5.51 -11.99
N HIS A 278 -26.05 -4.43 -11.22
CA HIS A 278 -26.41 -3.11 -11.76
C HIS A 278 -25.35 -2.49 -12.68
N ARG A 279 -24.12 -3.01 -12.68
CA ARG A 279 -22.99 -2.43 -13.42
C ARG A 279 -22.58 -3.24 -14.65
N ILE A 280 -22.94 -4.52 -14.68
CA ILE A 280 -22.73 -5.42 -15.83
C ILE A 280 -23.94 -5.41 -16.78
N ALA A 281 -25.12 -5.01 -16.30
CA ALA A 281 -26.32 -4.78 -17.12
C ALA A 281 -26.23 -3.44 -17.89
#